data_AF-A0A1W5XVB7-F1
#
_entry.id   AF-A0A1W5XVB7-F1
#
_cell.length_a   1.000
_cell.length_b   1.000
_cell.length_c   1.000
_cell.angle_alpha   90.00
_cell.angle_beta   90.00
_cell.angle_gamma   90.00
#
_symmetry.space_group_name_H-M   'P 1'
#
loop_
_entity.id
_entity.type
_entity.pdbx_description
1 polymer ?
#
loop_
_entity_poly.entity_id
_entity_poly.type
_entity_poly.pdbx_seq_one_letter_code
_entity_poly.pdbx_strand_id
1 'polypeptide(L)'
;MVTMERDTETVHEAYAFVCLHCGHGWEEAYEIRHTTDLAGHRRADYFAHGARVPSPLTRNDCPSCNLGPIRILRPGRVDAARTYLA
;
A
#
# COMPACT_ATOMS: atom_id res chain seq x y z
N MET A 1 1.05 36.33 -10.08
CA MET A 1 1.95 35.24 -9.69
C MET A 1 1.07 34.01 -9.57
N VAL A 2 0.95 33.23 -10.65
CA VAL A 2 0.08 32.04 -10.66
C VAL A 2 0.80 30.97 -9.85
N THR A 3 0.28 30.63 -8.69
CA THR A 3 0.68 29.43 -7.96
C THR A 3 0.45 28.24 -8.90
N MET A 4 1.53 27.55 -9.28
CA MET A 4 1.46 26.30 -10.05
C MET A 4 0.76 25.25 -9.19
N GLU A 5 -0.57 25.17 -9.30
CA GLU A 5 -1.36 24.18 -8.59
C GLU A 5 -1.09 22.80 -9.21
N ARG A 6 -0.32 21.97 -8.51
CA ARG A 6 -0.27 20.53 -8.77
C ARG A 6 -1.65 19.99 -8.44
N ASP A 7 -2.36 19.47 -9.43
CA ASP A 7 -3.53 18.66 -9.15
C ASP A 7 -3.09 17.47 -8.29
N THR A 8 -3.62 17.46 -7.07
CA THR A 8 -3.25 16.50 -6.03
C THR A 8 -4.51 15.82 -5.54
N GLU A 9 -4.78 14.65 -6.09
CA GLU A 9 -5.85 13.79 -5.60
C GLU A 9 -5.27 12.90 -4.49
N THR A 10 -5.94 12.85 -3.34
CA THR A 10 -5.57 11.97 -2.25
C THR A 10 -6.65 10.91 -2.07
N VAL A 11 -6.25 9.64 -2.17
CA VAL A 11 -7.14 8.49 -1.94
C VAL A 11 -6.64 7.66 -0.77
N HIS A 12 -7.56 6.99 -0.09
CA HIS A 12 -7.24 6.09 1.03
C HIS A 12 -7.56 4.67 0.60
N GLU A 13 -6.55 3.81 0.56
CA GLU A 13 -6.70 2.41 0.17
C GLU A 13 -6.05 1.49 1.19
N ALA A 14 -6.69 0.36 1.45
CA ALA A 14 -6.10 -0.70 2.26
C ALA A 14 -5.68 -1.87 1.38
N TYR A 15 -4.56 -2.49 1.73
CA TYR A 15 -4.05 -3.68 1.08
C TYR A 15 -3.92 -4.80 2.10
N ALA A 16 -4.28 -6.00 1.68
CA ALA A 16 -4.01 -7.23 2.41
C ALA A 16 -2.80 -7.93 1.79
N PHE A 17 -1.96 -8.50 2.64
CA PHE A 17 -0.77 -9.22 2.22
C PHE A 17 -0.74 -10.61 2.84
N VAL A 18 -0.15 -11.56 2.14
CA VAL A 18 0.20 -12.87 2.68
C VAL A 18 1.60 -13.28 2.24
N CYS A 19 2.41 -13.74 3.17
CA CYS A 19 3.70 -14.35 2.87
C CYS A 19 3.49 -15.79 2.41
N LEU A 20 3.96 -16.13 1.22
CA LEU A 20 3.89 -17.50 0.71
C LEU A 20 4.96 -18.43 1.30
N HIS A 21 5.90 -17.89 2.08
CA HIS A 21 6.91 -18.68 2.78
C HIS A 21 6.45 -19.11 4.18
N CYS A 22 6.03 -18.16 5.04
CA CYS A 22 5.65 -18.45 6.43
C CYS A 22 4.15 -18.38 6.71
N GLY A 23 3.32 -18.00 5.74
CA GLY A 23 1.86 -17.88 5.90
C GLY A 23 1.39 -16.63 6.67
N HIS A 24 2.30 -15.77 7.14
CA HIS A 24 1.93 -14.54 7.84
C HIS A 24 1.08 -13.63 6.94
N GLY A 25 -0.12 -13.29 7.42
CA GLY A 25 -1.03 -12.35 6.77
C GLY A 25 -1.20 -11.08 7.59
N TRP A 26 -1.17 -9.93 6.92
CA TRP A 26 -1.41 -8.61 7.55
C TRP A 26 -2.16 -7.69 6.60
N GLU A 27 -2.78 -6.65 7.17
CA GLU A 27 -3.44 -5.58 6.44
C GLU A 27 -2.85 -4.24 6.85
N GLU A 28 -2.76 -3.33 5.89
CA GLU A 28 -2.19 -2.00 6.10
C GLU A 28 -2.93 -0.98 5.24
N ALA A 29 -3.25 0.17 5.85
CA ALA A 29 -3.93 1.28 5.21
C ALA A 29 -2.91 2.32 4.72
N TYR A 30 -3.16 2.84 3.53
CA TYR A 30 -2.29 3.78 2.84
C TYR A 30 -3.08 5.03 2.43
N GLU A 31 -2.44 6.17 2.61
CA GLU A 31 -2.80 7.40 1.92
C GLU A 31 -1.96 7.49 0.64
N ILE A 32 -2.62 7.60 -0.51
CA ILE A 32 -1.98 7.67 -1.82
C ILE A 32 -2.25 9.05 -2.40
N ARG A 33 -1.17 9.80 -2.64
CA ARG A 33 -1.23 11.12 -3.26
C ARG A 33 -0.87 10.98 -4.74
N HIS A 34 -1.85 11.14 -5.61
CA HIS A 34 -1.65 11.27 -7.04
C HIS A 34 -1.27 12.71 -7.36
N THR A 35 -0.15 12.90 -8.04
CA THR A 35 0.34 14.19 -8.51
C THR A 35 0.46 14.12 -10.02
N THR A 36 0.01 15.17 -10.71
CA THR A 36 0.30 15.38 -12.12
C THR A 36 1.18 16.61 -12.26
N ASP A 37 2.34 16.47 -12.91
CA ASP A 37 3.22 17.61 -13.19
C ASP A 37 2.74 18.42 -14.41
N LEU A 38 3.38 19.56 -14.67
CA LEU A 38 3.01 20.44 -15.79
C LEU A 38 3.32 19.84 -17.17
N ALA A 39 4.12 18.78 -17.22
CA ALA A 39 4.37 18.01 -18.44
C ALA A 39 3.38 16.84 -18.60
N GLY A 40 2.44 16.68 -17.68
CA GLY A 40 1.43 15.62 -17.68
C GLY A 40 1.91 14.27 -17.12
N HIS A 41 3.09 14.21 -16.51
CA HIS A 41 3.56 12.99 -15.87
C HIS A 41 2.82 12.76 -14.55
N ARG A 42 2.29 11.54 -14.40
CA ARG A 42 1.59 11.12 -13.19
C ARG A 42 2.54 10.40 -12.26
N ARG A 43 2.42 10.69 -10.96
CA ARG A 43 3.17 10.02 -9.90
C ARG A 43 2.24 9.75 -8.73
N ALA A 44 2.40 8.57 -8.12
CA ALA A 44 1.75 8.21 -6.87
C ALA A 44 2.80 8.17 -5.74
N ASP A 45 2.58 8.96 -4.69
CA ASP A 45 3.34 8.88 -3.45
C ASP A 45 2.50 8.18 -2.38
N TYR A 46 3.09 7.17 -1.74
CA TYR A 46 2.41 6.33 -0.75
C TYR A 46 2.83 6.72 0.66
N PHE A 47 1.88 6.76 1.57
CA PHE A 47 2.09 7.04 2.98
C PHE A 47 1.40 5.97 3.82
N ALA A 48 2.11 5.44 4.81
CA ALA A 48 1.57 4.53 5.82
C ALA A 48 1.88 5.14 7.20
N HIS A 49 0.89 5.16 8.09
CA HIS A 49 1.02 5.77 9.42
C HIS A 49 1.57 7.22 9.39
N GLY A 50 1.20 8.00 8.37
CA GLY A 50 1.66 9.38 8.15
C GLY A 50 3.09 9.51 7.63
N ALA A 51 3.83 8.41 7.47
CA ALA A 51 5.19 8.40 6.94
C ALA A 51 5.22 7.97 5.46
N ARG A 52 6.07 8.61 4.65
CA ARG A 52 6.24 8.26 3.24
C ARG A 52 6.95 6.91 3.12
N VAL A 53 6.39 6.01 2.32
CA VAL A 53 6.89 4.64 2.12
C VAL A 53 7.02 4.30 0.63
N PRO A 54 7.78 3.25 0.26
CA PRO A 54 7.73 2.69 -1.09
C PRO A 54 6.32 2.23 -1.46
N SER A 55 6.07 2.03 -2.76
CA SER A 55 4.78 1.50 -3.20
C SER A 55 4.55 0.11 -2.60
N PRO A 56 3.40 -0.16 -1.97
CA PRO A 56 3.04 -1.50 -1.49
C PRO A 56 3.06 -2.53 -2.61
N LEU A 57 2.83 -2.10 -3.86
CA LEU A 57 2.87 -2.93 -5.06
C LEU A 57 4.26 -3.45 -5.42
N THR A 58 5.31 -2.82 -4.88
CA THR A 58 6.72 -3.22 -5.09
C THR A 58 7.31 -3.96 -3.90
N ARG A 59 6.56 -4.11 -2.81
CA ARG A 59 7.04 -4.78 -1.59
C ARG A 59 7.28 -6.27 -1.87
N ASN A 60 8.40 -6.79 -1.39
CA ASN A 60 8.81 -8.17 -1.63
C ASN A 60 9.18 -8.94 -0.35
N ASP A 61 9.35 -8.24 0.77
CA ASP A 61 9.78 -8.76 2.05
C ASP A 61 8.60 -8.94 3.02
N CYS A 62 8.56 -10.10 3.68
CA CYS A 62 7.63 -10.33 4.77
C CYS A 62 8.19 -9.75 6.08
N PRO A 63 7.45 -8.90 6.81
CA PRO A 63 7.94 -8.31 8.06
C PRO A 63 8.14 -9.33 9.20
N SER A 64 7.59 -10.54 9.07
CA SER A 64 7.71 -11.59 10.07
C SER A 64 8.91 -12.52 9.87
N CYS A 65 9.33 -12.77 8.63
CA CYS A 65 10.42 -13.73 8.34
C CYS A 65 11.53 -13.16 7.45
N ASN A 66 11.40 -11.93 6.95
CA ASN A 66 12.33 -11.23 6.06
C ASN A 66 12.67 -12.01 4.77
N LEU A 67 11.82 -12.97 4.41
CA LEU A 67 11.88 -13.71 3.16
C LEU A 67 10.73 -13.25 2.26
N GLY A 68 10.27 -14.11 1.39
CA GLY A 68 9.18 -13.88 0.46
C GLY A 68 8.95 -15.15 -0.36
N PRO A 69 8.20 -15.08 -1.46
CA PRO A 69 7.50 -13.92 -1.99
C PRO A 69 6.22 -13.59 -1.19
N ILE A 70 5.77 -12.35 -1.30
CA ILE A 70 4.49 -11.90 -0.75
C ILE A 70 3.44 -11.77 -1.86
N ARG A 71 2.17 -11.98 -1.53
CA ARG A 71 1.03 -11.74 -2.43
C ARG A 71 0.15 -10.64 -1.86
N ILE A 72 -0.24 -9.71 -2.72
CA ILE A 72 -1.22 -8.67 -2.43
C ILE A 72 -2.60 -9.21 -2.76
N LEU A 73 -3.53 -9.04 -1.82
CA LEU A 73 -4.92 -9.45 -1.90
C LEU A 73 -5.80 -8.19 -1.78
N ARG A 74 -7.10 -8.37 -2.06
CA ARG A 74 -8.10 -7.33 -1.73
C ARG A 74 -8.13 -7.11 -0.20
N PRO A 75 -8.35 -5.88 0.27
CA PRO A 75 -8.52 -5.61 1.71
C PRO A 75 -9.65 -6.44 2.31
N GLY A 76 -9.58 -6.67 3.62
CA GLY A 76 -10.51 -7.52 4.38
C GLY A 76 -10.29 -9.02 4.26
N ARG A 77 -9.28 -9.49 3.51
CA ARG A 77 -9.00 -10.93 3.34
C ARG A 77 -8.28 -11.55 4.54
N VAL A 78 -7.45 -10.79 5.25
CA VAL A 78 -6.74 -11.29 6.45
C VAL A 78 -7.70 -11.32 7.63
N ASP A 79 -8.50 -10.27 7.80
CA ASP A 79 -9.48 -10.19 8.87
C ASP A 79 -10.54 -11.30 8.75
N ALA A 80 -11.08 -11.49 7.54
CA ALA A 80 -11.99 -12.58 7.27
C ALA A 80 -11.38 -13.96 7.59
N ALA A 81 -10.12 -14.20 7.21
CA ALA A 81 -9.46 -15.47 7.48
C ALA A 81 -9.25 -15.73 8.98
N ARG A 82 -8.91 -14.71 9.77
CA ARG A 82 -8.76 -14.83 11.23
C ARG A 82 -10.08 -15.23 11.91
N THR A 83 -11.20 -14.69 11.44
CA THR A 83 -12.52 -15.02 11.97
C THR A 83 -12.86 -16.51 11.83
N TYR A 84 -12.39 -17.19 10.77
CA TYR A 84 -12.64 -18.62 10.57
C TYR A 84 -11.70 -19.53 11.38
N LEU A 85 -10.62 -18.99 11.97
CA LEU A 85 -9.62 -19.75 12.72
C LEU A 85 -9.75 -19.58 14.24
N ALA A 86 -10.68 -18.74 14.70
CA ALA A 86 -11.05 -18.55 16.10
C ALA A 86 -12.15 -19.54 16.50
#